data_AF-A0A6L9ZW15-F1
#
_entry.id   AF-A0A6L9ZW15-F1
#
_cell.length_a   1.000
_cell.length_b   1.000
_cell.length_c   1.000
_cell.angle_alpha   90.00
_cell.angle_beta   90.00
_cell.angle_gamma   90.00
#
_symmetry.space_group_name_H-M   'P 1'
#
loop_
_entity.id
_entity.type
_entity.pdbx_description
1 polymer ?
#
loop_
_entity_poly.entity_id
_entity_poly.type
_entity_poly.pdbx_seq_one_letter_code
_entity_poly.pdbx_strand_id
1 'polypeptide(L)' 'MSFVVEIQPEVLPQTDNSVGIDLGIKTFATFSNGTKVDAPKPLKKRI' A
#
# COMPACT_ATOMS: atom_id res chain seq x y z
N MET A 1 3.96 13.42 -19.15
CA MET A 1 5.30 13.72 -18.63
C MET A 1 5.37 13.16 -17.21
N SER A 2 6.34 12.30 -16.92
CA SER A 2 6.61 11.76 -15.58
C SER A 2 8.00 12.21 -15.17
N PHE A 3 8.18 12.63 -13.93
CA PHE A 3 9.48 12.99 -13.37
C PHE A 3 9.61 12.33 -12.00
N VAL A 4 10.83 11.98 -11.64
CA VAL A 4 11.17 11.40 -10.34
C VAL A 4 11.87 12.48 -9.53
N VAL A 5 11.48 12.64 -8.27
CA VAL A 5 12.12 13.55 -7.32
C VAL A 5 12.66 12.72 -6.18
N GLU A 6 13.93 12.91 -5.86
CA GLU A 6 14.55 12.34 -4.68
C GLU A 6 14.53 13.38 -3.55
N ILE A 7 14.13 12.94 -2.35
CA ILE A 7 14.12 13.78 -1.15
C ILE A 7 14.88 13.07 -0.04
N GLN A 8 15.52 13.83 0.85
CA GLN A 8 16.09 13.26 2.07
C GLN A 8 14.95 12.69 2.94
N PRO A 9 15.04 11.43 3.41
CA PRO A 9 14.06 10.87 4.30
C PRO A 9 14.13 11.56 5.67
N GLU A 10 12.97 11.93 6.22
CA GLU A 10 12.86 12.42 7.59
C GLU A 10 12.90 11.24 8.56
N VAL A 11 13.80 11.31 9.55
CA VAL A 11 13.87 10.32 10.63
C VAL A 11 12.81 10.67 11.67
N LEU A 12 11.76 9.86 11.73
CA LEU A 12 10.71 10.00 12.74
C LEU A 12 11.17 9.41 14.08
N PRO A 13 10.66 9.92 15.22
CA PRO A 13 10.88 9.30 16.53
C PRO A 13 10.39 7.85 16.55
N GLN A 14 11.09 6.98 17.28
CA GLN A 14 10.62 5.62 17.50
C GLN A 14 9.34 5.62 18.34
N THR A 15 8.43 4.71 18.02
CA THR A 15 7.19 4.49 18.78
C THR A 15 6.97 2.99 18.93
N ASP A 16 6.22 2.59 19.96
CA ASP A 16 5.82 1.19 20.15
C ASP A 16 4.66 0.75 19.24
N ASN A 17 4.17 1.65 18.38
CA ASN A 17 3.09 1.34 17.45
C ASN A 17 3.57 0.40 16.34
N SER A 18 2.76 -0.60 16.03
CA SER A 18 2.98 -1.50 14.90
C SER A 18 1.69 -1.76 14.13
N VAL A 19 1.81 -1.96 12.82
CA VAL A 19 0.71 -2.36 11.95
C VAL A 19 1.14 -3.59 11.16
N GLY A 20 0.30 -4.62 11.20
CA GLY A 20 0.47 -5.80 10.34
C GLY A 20 -0.19 -5.55 8.99
N ILE A 21 0.47 -5.94 7.91
CA ILE A 21 -0.06 -5.84 6.54
C ILE A 21 0.10 -7.20 5.88
N ASP A 22 -1.02 -7.80 5.49
CA ASP A 22 -1.08 -9.00 4.65
C ASP A 22 -1.51 -8.61 3.24
N LEU A 23 -0.77 -9.05 2.22
CA LEU A 23 -1.01 -8.67 0.82
C LEU A 23 -1.58 -9.84 0.03
N GLY A 24 -2.56 -9.57 -0.84
CA GLY A 24 -3.27 -10.61 -1.58
C GLY A 24 -3.74 -10.21 -2.97
N ILE A 25 -4.20 -11.21 -3.73
CA ILE A 25 -4.66 -11.03 -5.12
C ILE A 25 -6.11 -10.50 -5.17
N LYS A 26 -6.99 -11.00 -4.29
CA LYS A 26 -8.41 -10.57 -4.23
C LYS A 26 -8.58 -9.34 -3.36
N THR A 27 -8.04 -9.42 -2.15
CA THR A 27 -7.93 -8.32 -1.20
C THR A 27 -6.49 -7.86 -1.25
N PHE A 28 -6.27 -6.66 -1.78
CA PHE A 28 -4.94 -6.09 -1.97
C PHE A 28 -4.16 -6.00 -0.66
N ALA A 29 -4.81 -5.51 0.39
CA ALA A 29 -4.20 -5.41 1.71
C ALA A 29 -5.23 -5.68 2.82
N THR A 30 -4.84 -6.45 3.84
CA THR A 30 -5.55 -6.56 5.12
C THR A 30 -4.67 -6.00 6.23
N PHE A 31 -5.22 -5.08 7.02
CA PHE A 31 -4.52 -4.50 8.17
C PHE A 31 -4.77 -5.31 9.44
N SER A 32 -3.88 -5.17 10.44
CA SER A 32 -3.98 -5.87 11.73
C SER A 32 -5.29 -5.60 12.50
N ASN A 33 -5.99 -4.50 12.20
CA ASN A 33 -7.33 -4.21 12.74
C ASN A 33 -8.48 -4.86 11.95
N GLY A 34 -8.18 -5.69 10.95
CA GLY A 34 -9.15 -6.37 10.09
C GLY A 34 -9.68 -5.54 8.92
N THR A 35 -9.27 -4.28 8.78
CA THR A 35 -9.62 -3.44 7.62
C THR A 35 -9.08 -4.05 6.35
N LYS A 36 -9.89 -4.05 5.29
CA LYS A 36 -9.56 -4.66 4.00
C LYS A 36 -9.62 -3.63 2.89
N VAL A 37 -8.64 -3.67 2.00
CA VAL A 37 -8.60 -2.90 0.76
C VAL A 37 -8.71 -3.91 -0.39
N ASP A 38 -9.76 -3.79 -1.19
CA ASP A 38 -9.95 -4.67 -2.35
C ASP A 38 -8.96 -4.34 -3.47
N ALA A 39 -8.55 -5.37 -4.21
CA ALA A 39 -7.69 -5.16 -5.36
C ALA A 39 -8.42 -4.40 -6.48
N PRO A 40 -7.71 -3.48 -7.17
CA PRO A 40 -8.30 -2.80 -8.33
C PRO A 40 -8.66 -3.84 -9.39
N LYS A 41 -9.77 -3.59 -10.09
CA LYS A 41 -10.17 -4.46 -11.21
C LYS A 41 -9.06 -4.43 -12.26
N PRO A 42 -8.60 -5.60 -12.76
CA PRO A 42 -7.65 -5.64 -13.86
C PRO A 42 -8.15 -4.78 -15.02
N LEU A 43 -7.24 -4.02 -15.62
CA LEU A 43 -7.57 -3.20 -16.77
C LEU A 43 -8.05 -4.12 -17.90
N LYS A 44 -9.32 -3.96 -18.30
CA LYS A 44 -9.84 -4.67 -19.47
C LYS A 44 -9.12 -4.15 -20.72
N LYS A 45 -8.33 -4.99 -21.38
CA LYS A 45 -7.86 -4.68 -22.73
C LYS A 45 -9.07 -4.66 -23.66
N ARG A 46 -9.31 -3.53 -24.31
CA ARG A 46 -10.27 -3.42 -25.41
C ARG A 46 -9.56 -4.04 -26.62
N ILE A 47 -9.95 -5.25 -26.98
CA ILE A 47 -9.53 -5.92 -28.22
C ILE A 47 -10.37 -5.35 -29.35
#